data_AF-A0AA37LZZ3-F1
#
_entry.id   AF-A0AA37LZZ3-F1
#
_cell.length_a   1.000
_cell.length_b   1.000
_cell.length_c   1.000
_cell.angle_alpha   90.00
_cell.angle_beta   90.00
_cell.angle_gamma   90.00
#
_symmetry.space_group_name_H-M   'P 1'
#
loop_
_entity.id
_entity.type
_entity.pdbx_description
1 polymer ?
#
loop_
_entity_poly.entity_id
_entity_poly.type
_entity_poly.pdbx_seq_one_letter_code
_entity_poly.pdbx_strand_id
1 'polypeptide(L)'
;MDERERIQLAIYSGTALRPDAYNGKHLLVHGIRHFEAVATSSEVTHACSSSDLLSRARNARLIMSNIVPDMASQAVKPYCIWYPDVATEDTYREIVRRYPEMRYQAGRACAVAGYKTLYDELDLLPDVSIAEEARDNGHTDIFEAIVTQPVRYAVMNDYTRSVDLQNPRPGACLNGDAAVRSSLQQHATAEEIEAASDEAFALRFWPDHYFDIQEDTNAGPYKWPRPGCAVLQDGDIDLLHKPLPRDLPPLNKDILILMAAWDGNIDRYARLRRPVTIPNEITAVVRGAYHHTPFARWLETCVDDIFPSNYNNYYNNHSTLVRQAFHARFIMNDDLSRIDSEVDGETLPELFWWPHCPHEETLRELAWRRPDFQHQVTLACIAGNYQALFLEISDGMKPTEQQWEAAIVSPNQFYQEHLQQRAKEEGFELRRLLGYNGWCQDEWPPESDWSKDYLRPNKEFYRGDYALKMPEDLINVPDNHDEDWQQEYHPPENNLLNYHMHLQLGAWQRLISATDRARQEAKAKGGFYMYSTHQDRKRRGPPPQPKFPKTSVIPGYESD
;
A
#
# COMPACT_ATOMS: atom_id res chain seq x y z
N MET A 1 -0.08 -11.44 32.32
CA MET A 1 1.31 -11.25 31.90
C MET A 1 2.12 -12.50 32.19
N ASP A 2 2.52 -13.21 31.14
CA ASP A 2 3.37 -14.40 31.22
C ASP A 2 4.84 -14.03 31.52
N GLU A 3 5.68 -15.02 31.86
CA GLU A 3 7.09 -14.78 32.23
C GLU A 3 7.91 -14.13 31.11
N ARG A 4 7.59 -14.43 29.85
CA ARG A 4 8.27 -13.85 28.68
C ARG A 4 7.96 -12.37 28.57
N GLU A 5 6.69 -11.99 28.73
CA GLU A 5 6.25 -10.58 28.73
C GLU A 5 6.87 -9.79 29.88
N ARG A 6 7.01 -10.40 31.08
CA ARG A 6 7.72 -9.76 32.20
C ARG A 6 9.19 -9.48 31.87
N ILE A 7 9.88 -10.44 31.27
CA ILE A 7 11.28 -10.28 30.87
C ILE A 7 11.41 -9.19 29.80
N GLN A 8 10.52 -9.17 28.81
CA GLN A 8 10.52 -8.15 27.76
C GLN A 8 10.27 -6.75 28.32
N LEU A 9 9.28 -6.60 29.22
CA LEU A 9 9.01 -5.35 29.91
C LEU A 9 10.19 -4.91 30.78
N ALA A 10 10.87 -5.84 31.44
CA ALA A 10 12.05 -5.53 32.24
C ALA A 10 13.21 -5.02 31.36
N ILE A 11 13.43 -5.61 30.18
CA ILE A 11 14.44 -5.12 29.22
C ILE A 11 14.05 -3.73 28.70
N TYR A 12 12.79 -3.55 28.27
CA TYR A 12 12.26 -2.30 27.74
C TYR A 12 12.38 -1.14 28.75
N SER A 13 12.02 -1.39 30.01
CA SER A 13 12.10 -0.43 31.12
C SER A 13 13.51 -0.22 31.68
N GLY A 14 14.53 -0.88 31.12
CA GLY A 14 15.90 -0.76 31.57
C GLY A 14 16.19 -1.43 32.92
N THR A 15 15.29 -2.27 33.42
CA THR A 15 15.43 -2.99 34.70
C THR A 15 16.09 -4.37 34.55
N ALA A 16 16.27 -4.87 33.32
CA ALA A 16 16.99 -6.10 33.01
C ALA A 16 17.85 -5.98 31.73
N LEU A 17 18.95 -6.74 31.68
CA LEU A 17 19.89 -6.79 30.55
C LEU A 17 19.95 -8.22 29.98
N ARG A 18 19.04 -8.56 29.06
CA ARG A 18 18.98 -9.88 28.40
C ARG A 18 18.83 -9.76 26.88
N PRO A 19 19.91 -9.43 26.15
CA PRO A 19 19.87 -9.26 24.69
C PRO A 19 19.59 -10.57 23.93
N ASP A 20 19.80 -11.72 24.58
CA ASP A 20 19.55 -13.07 24.10
C ASP A 20 18.06 -13.47 24.13
N ALA A 21 17.22 -12.70 24.84
CA ALA A 21 15.78 -12.90 24.82
C ALA A 21 15.19 -12.64 23.43
N TYR A 22 14.01 -13.22 23.14
CA TYR A 22 13.29 -12.95 21.89
C TYR A 22 13.00 -11.45 21.74
N ASN A 23 13.45 -10.85 20.64
CA ASN A 23 13.47 -9.40 20.38
C ASN A 23 14.27 -8.56 21.41
N GLY A 24 15.03 -9.22 22.30
CA GLY A 24 15.74 -8.59 23.41
C GLY A 24 16.75 -7.54 22.96
N LYS A 25 17.37 -7.70 21.78
CA LYS A 25 18.31 -6.72 21.22
C LYS A 25 17.65 -5.36 20.93
N HIS A 26 16.44 -5.34 20.34
CA HIS A 26 15.73 -4.10 20.01
C HIS A 26 15.11 -3.44 21.25
N LEU A 27 14.55 -4.25 22.15
CA LEU A 27 14.10 -3.77 23.46
C LEU A 27 15.24 -3.14 24.27
N LEU A 28 16.43 -3.74 24.20
CA LEU A 28 17.61 -3.21 24.86
C LEU A 28 18.07 -1.88 24.23
N VAL A 29 17.93 -1.71 22.90
CA VAL A 29 18.17 -0.40 22.26
C VAL A 29 17.26 0.67 22.88
N HIS A 30 15.97 0.39 23.03
CA HIS A 30 15.03 1.29 23.71
C HIS A 30 15.51 1.61 25.13
N GLY A 31 15.79 0.60 25.94
CA GLY A 31 16.27 0.78 27.31
C GLY A 31 17.56 1.61 27.41
N ILE A 32 18.53 1.38 26.52
CA ILE A 32 19.78 2.15 26.46
C ILE A 32 19.51 3.62 26.11
N ARG A 33 18.62 3.90 25.17
CA ARG A 33 18.31 5.27 24.73
C ARG A 33 17.55 6.07 25.77
N HIS A 34 16.67 5.42 26.54
CA HIS A 34 15.79 6.09 27.49
C HIS A 34 16.38 6.18 28.91
N PHE A 35 17.31 5.31 29.29
CA PHE A 35 17.83 5.27 30.66
C PHE A 35 19.37 5.41 30.70
N GLU A 36 19.86 6.55 31.18
CA GLU A 36 21.30 6.84 31.28
C GLU A 36 22.06 5.81 32.13
N ALA A 37 21.47 5.36 33.24
CA ALA A 37 22.06 4.33 34.09
C ALA A 37 22.30 3.01 33.34
N VAL A 38 21.43 2.68 32.38
CA VAL A 38 21.56 1.49 31.53
C VAL A 38 22.69 1.68 30.53
N ALA A 39 22.72 2.83 29.85
CA ALA A 39 23.76 3.15 28.86
C ALA A 39 25.18 3.21 29.45
N THR A 40 25.30 3.59 30.71
CA THR A 40 26.57 3.69 31.44
C THR A 40 26.96 2.41 32.18
N SER A 41 26.10 1.39 32.20
CA SER A 41 26.41 0.09 32.81
C SER A 41 27.61 -0.60 32.15
N SER A 42 28.34 -1.38 32.96
CA SER A 42 29.51 -2.14 32.52
C SER A 42 29.14 -3.21 31.48
N GLU A 43 27.97 -3.78 31.65
CA GLU A 43 27.36 -4.84 30.85
C GLU A 43 27.03 -4.33 29.45
N VAL A 44 26.37 -3.17 29.35
CA VAL A 44 26.10 -2.52 28.05
C VAL A 44 27.40 -2.07 27.40
N THR A 45 28.34 -1.52 28.16
CA THR A 45 29.66 -1.13 27.63
C THR A 45 30.39 -2.33 27.02
N HIS A 46 30.35 -3.49 27.69
CA HIS A 46 30.90 -4.73 27.15
C HIS A 46 30.16 -5.20 25.89
N ALA A 47 28.82 -5.19 25.90
CA ALA A 47 27.99 -5.59 24.76
C ALA A 47 28.17 -4.68 23.52
N CYS A 48 28.51 -3.40 23.71
CA CYS A 48 28.82 -2.48 22.61
C CYS A 48 30.05 -2.91 21.80
N SER A 49 31.01 -3.60 22.43
CA SER A 49 32.23 -4.06 21.76
C SER A 49 31.97 -5.10 20.65
N SER A 50 30.80 -5.73 20.65
CA SER A 50 30.41 -6.77 19.68
C SER A 50 29.19 -6.38 18.82
N SER A 51 28.65 -5.16 18.97
CA SER A 51 27.42 -4.74 18.27
C SER A 51 27.39 -3.24 17.99
N ASP A 52 27.52 -2.89 16.70
CA ASP A 52 27.40 -1.51 16.23
C ASP A 52 26.04 -0.88 16.59
N LEU A 53 24.96 -1.66 16.54
CA LEU A 53 23.61 -1.22 16.92
C LEU A 53 23.55 -0.74 18.38
N LEU A 54 24.14 -1.51 19.30
CA LEU A 54 24.14 -1.14 20.72
C LEU A 54 25.09 0.04 20.97
N SER A 55 26.22 0.09 20.23
CA SER A 55 27.13 1.22 20.25
C SER A 55 26.45 2.51 19.80
N ARG A 56 25.68 2.51 18.70
CA ARG A 56 24.91 3.68 18.26
C ARG A 56 23.89 4.12 19.31
N ALA A 57 23.10 3.19 19.85
CA ALA A 57 22.11 3.48 20.89
C ALA A 57 22.76 4.13 22.13
N ARG A 58 23.89 3.57 22.58
CA ARG A 58 24.66 4.09 23.72
C ARG A 58 25.24 5.46 23.41
N ASN A 59 25.85 5.64 22.25
CA ASN A 59 26.46 6.91 21.85
C ASN A 59 25.39 8.02 21.75
N ALA A 60 24.19 7.70 21.24
CA ALA A 60 23.07 8.64 21.24
C ALA A 60 22.73 9.07 22.67
N ARG A 61 22.57 8.12 23.61
CA ARG A 61 22.25 8.43 25.01
C ARG A 61 23.32 9.28 25.67
N LEU A 62 24.60 8.96 25.47
CA LEU A 62 25.70 9.73 26.03
C LEU A 62 25.68 11.18 25.53
N ILE A 63 25.47 11.39 24.23
CA ILE A 63 25.34 12.74 23.66
C ILE A 63 24.19 13.49 24.33
N MET A 64 23.01 12.86 24.42
CA MET A 64 21.84 13.45 25.10
C MET A 64 22.07 13.75 26.58
N SER A 65 23.00 13.04 27.23
CA SER A 65 23.47 13.29 28.60
C SER A 65 24.70 14.23 28.67
N ASN A 66 24.97 15.03 27.62
CA ASN A 66 26.10 15.99 27.54
C ASN A 66 27.50 15.36 27.57
N ILE A 67 27.64 14.11 27.13
CA ILE A 67 28.91 13.40 27.04
C ILE A 67 29.18 13.10 25.58
N VAL A 68 30.28 13.60 25.03
CA VAL A 68 30.71 13.31 23.65
C VAL A 68 31.53 12.01 23.60
N PRO A 69 30.98 10.88 23.11
CA PRO A 69 31.70 9.62 23.04
C PRO A 69 32.77 9.62 21.94
N ASP A 70 33.70 8.67 22.05
CA ASP A 70 34.61 8.33 20.96
C ASP A 70 33.89 7.44 19.92
N MET A 71 33.81 7.89 18.68
CA MET A 71 33.06 7.27 17.59
C MET A 71 33.97 7.03 16.39
N ALA A 72 34.81 5.99 16.52
CA ALA A 72 35.89 5.67 15.59
C ALA A 72 35.44 5.39 14.14
N SER A 73 34.18 5.00 13.92
CA SER A 73 33.65 4.66 12.59
C SER A 73 32.27 5.28 12.35
N GLN A 74 31.85 5.33 11.08
CA GLN A 74 30.48 5.73 10.73
C GLN A 74 29.43 4.75 11.27
N ALA A 75 29.77 3.48 11.41
CA ALA A 75 28.85 2.44 11.86
C ALA A 75 28.36 2.66 13.30
N VAL A 76 29.10 3.39 14.13
CA VAL A 76 28.75 3.66 15.54
C VAL A 76 28.23 5.08 15.77
N LYS A 77 28.06 5.88 14.71
CA LYS A 77 27.50 7.23 14.80
C LYS A 77 25.98 7.17 14.77
N PRO A 78 25.29 7.67 15.82
CA PRO A 78 23.85 7.65 15.87
C PRO A 78 23.23 8.66 14.90
N TYR A 79 22.09 8.28 14.30
CA TYR A 79 21.32 9.17 13.45
C TYR A 79 20.46 10.14 14.27
N CYS A 80 19.68 9.63 15.24
CA CYS A 80 18.85 10.43 16.14
C CYS A 80 19.56 10.65 17.49
N ILE A 81 19.95 11.91 17.78
CA ILE A 81 20.67 12.34 18.99
C ILE A 81 19.89 13.35 19.85
N TRP A 82 18.61 13.53 19.57
CA TRP A 82 17.75 14.57 20.16
C TRP A 82 16.45 14.02 20.78
N TYR A 83 16.35 12.69 20.91
CA TYR A 83 15.20 12.02 21.51
C TYR A 83 15.62 10.81 22.34
N PRO A 84 15.14 10.68 23.60
CA PRO A 84 14.05 11.45 24.22
C PRO A 84 14.43 12.85 24.74
N ASP A 85 15.73 13.07 24.99
CA ASP A 85 16.28 14.29 25.58
C ASP A 85 17.16 15.05 24.57
N VAL A 86 17.44 16.32 24.85
CA VAL A 86 18.38 17.14 24.06
C VAL A 86 19.61 17.50 24.89
N ALA A 87 20.78 17.44 24.26
CA ALA A 87 22.03 17.94 24.82
C ALA A 87 22.08 19.48 24.79
N THR A 88 23.06 20.07 25.48
CA THR A 88 23.37 21.51 25.44
C THR A 88 24.01 21.94 24.12
N GLU A 89 23.95 23.23 23.82
CA GLU A 89 24.63 23.80 22.65
C GLU A 89 26.13 23.46 22.61
N ASP A 90 26.83 23.55 23.75
CA ASP A 90 28.26 23.27 23.83
C ASP A 90 28.60 21.81 23.50
N THR A 91 27.73 20.88 23.91
CA THR A 91 27.88 19.46 23.54
C THR A 91 27.78 19.30 22.02
N TYR A 92 26.80 19.94 21.38
CA TYR A 92 26.64 19.88 19.93
C TYR A 92 27.78 20.59 19.18
N ARG A 93 28.28 21.74 19.69
CA ARG A 93 29.49 22.38 19.15
C ARG A 93 30.68 21.42 19.18
N GLU A 94 30.88 20.71 20.30
CA GLU A 94 31.96 19.73 20.43
C GLU A 94 31.77 18.52 19.52
N ILE A 95 30.53 18.04 19.34
CA ILE A 95 30.20 16.98 18.38
C ILE A 95 30.61 17.39 16.98
N VAL A 96 30.22 18.57 16.52
CA VAL A 96 30.52 19.05 15.17
C VAL A 96 32.02 19.34 15.00
N ARG A 97 32.69 19.79 16.06
CA ARG A 97 34.15 19.96 16.05
C ARG A 97 34.90 18.63 15.88
N ARG A 98 34.44 17.54 16.52
CA ARG A 98 35.08 16.21 16.43
C ARG A 98 34.62 15.40 15.22
N TYR A 99 33.36 15.53 14.84
CA TYR A 99 32.70 14.77 13.79
C TYR A 99 31.91 15.75 12.88
N PRO A 100 32.59 16.51 12.01
CA PRO A 100 31.95 17.54 11.18
C PRO A 100 30.80 17.03 10.30
N GLU A 101 30.82 15.76 9.92
CA GLU A 101 29.75 15.11 9.16
C GLU A 101 28.44 14.94 9.95
N MET A 102 28.47 15.04 11.28
CA MET A 102 27.27 14.96 12.14
C MET A 102 26.56 16.32 12.30
N ARG A 103 26.97 17.35 11.56
CA ARG A 103 26.41 18.71 11.65
C ARG A 103 24.91 18.78 11.36
N TYR A 104 24.36 17.90 10.54
CA TYR A 104 22.91 17.85 10.28
C TYR A 104 22.12 17.24 11.44
N GLN A 105 22.68 16.23 12.11
CA GLN A 105 22.11 15.67 13.33
C GLN A 105 22.09 16.72 14.45
N ALA A 106 23.19 17.49 14.60
CA ALA A 106 23.22 18.64 15.50
C ALA A 106 22.22 19.72 15.09
N GLY A 107 22.09 20.03 13.80
CA GLY A 107 21.12 20.99 13.27
C GLY A 107 19.67 20.60 13.55
N ARG A 108 19.32 19.32 13.38
CA ARG A 108 18.01 18.80 13.72
C ARG A 108 17.76 18.83 15.23
N ALA A 109 18.79 18.56 16.04
CA ALA A 109 18.69 18.74 17.48
C ALA A 109 18.45 20.21 17.88
N CYS A 110 19.06 21.17 17.17
CA CYS A 110 18.78 22.60 17.36
C CYS A 110 17.33 22.93 17.03
N ALA A 111 16.77 22.35 15.97
CA ALA A 111 15.36 22.49 15.61
C ALA A 111 14.41 21.92 16.66
N VAL A 112 14.82 20.93 17.45
CA VAL A 112 14.04 20.43 18.60
C VAL A 112 14.17 21.34 19.83
N ALA A 113 15.39 21.80 20.11
CA ALA A 113 15.73 22.52 21.33
C ALA A 113 15.52 24.05 21.25
N GLY A 114 15.33 24.61 20.05
CA GLY A 114 15.23 26.05 19.82
C GLY A 114 16.59 26.77 19.82
N TYR A 115 17.68 26.06 19.52
CA TYR A 115 19.04 26.62 19.54
C TYR A 115 19.38 27.35 18.25
N LYS A 116 18.70 28.48 18.00
CA LYS A 116 18.83 29.26 16.77
C LYS A 116 20.26 29.74 16.50
N THR A 117 20.94 30.25 17.54
CA THR A 117 22.32 30.75 17.41
C THR A 117 23.25 29.65 16.95
N LEU A 118 23.21 28.49 17.60
CA LEU A 118 24.00 27.33 17.19
C LEU A 118 23.60 26.86 15.79
N TYR A 119 22.31 26.80 15.47
CA TYR A 119 21.85 26.42 14.14
C TYR A 119 22.49 27.28 13.03
N ASP A 120 22.58 28.59 13.25
CA ASP A 120 23.24 29.53 12.32
C ASP A 120 24.75 29.29 12.21
N GLU A 121 25.42 28.93 13.31
CA GLU A 121 26.84 28.59 13.33
C GLU A 121 27.17 27.34 12.49
N LEU A 122 26.22 26.42 12.30
CA LEU A 122 26.44 25.14 11.61
C LEU A 122 26.55 25.27 10.08
N ASP A 123 26.13 26.40 9.51
CA ASP A 123 26.17 26.69 8.07
C ASP A 123 25.63 25.53 7.22
N LEU A 124 24.40 25.12 7.53
CA LEU A 124 23.71 24.01 6.86
C LEU A 124 22.99 24.51 5.61
N LEU A 125 22.91 23.65 4.59
CA LEU A 125 21.92 23.84 3.54
C LEU A 125 20.50 23.79 4.16
N PRO A 126 19.55 24.57 3.63
CA PRO A 126 18.17 24.63 4.14
C PRO A 126 17.43 23.31 3.92
N ASP A 127 17.59 22.40 4.88
CA ASP A 127 17.06 21.03 4.85
C ASP A 127 15.61 20.98 5.31
N VAL A 128 14.75 20.32 4.52
CA VAL A 128 13.31 20.25 4.79
C VAL A 128 12.97 19.40 6.01
N SER A 129 13.77 18.39 6.36
CA SER A 129 13.52 17.56 7.54
C SER A 129 13.78 18.35 8.83
N ILE A 130 14.80 19.22 8.83
CA ILE A 130 15.02 20.17 9.93
C ILE A 130 13.87 21.19 10.04
N ALA A 131 13.35 21.68 8.91
CA ALA A 131 12.19 22.58 8.93
C ALA A 131 10.92 21.90 9.46
N GLU A 132 10.64 20.66 9.04
CA GLU A 132 9.52 19.88 9.58
C GLU A 132 9.66 19.69 11.09
N GLU A 133 10.86 19.37 11.59
CA GLU A 133 11.16 19.25 13.01
C GLU A 133 10.99 20.56 13.78
N ALA A 134 11.51 21.68 13.25
CA ALA A 134 11.39 23.00 13.88
C ALA A 134 9.92 23.43 14.00
N ARG A 135 9.12 23.18 12.96
CA ARG A 135 7.68 23.44 12.96
C ARG A 135 6.96 22.58 13.99
N ASP A 136 7.28 21.30 14.09
CA ASP A 136 6.69 20.36 15.06
C ASP A 136 6.93 20.81 16.51
N ASN A 137 8.12 21.35 16.80
CA ASN A 137 8.51 21.80 18.13
C ASN A 137 8.20 23.29 18.41
N GLY A 138 7.54 24.00 17.47
CA GLY A 138 7.13 25.40 17.64
C GLY A 138 8.25 26.44 17.52
N HIS A 139 9.42 26.07 17.00
CA HIS A 139 10.57 26.97 16.82
C HIS A 139 10.52 27.64 15.45
N THR A 140 9.68 28.67 15.35
CA THR A 140 9.33 29.33 14.08
C THR A 140 10.51 30.06 13.43
N ASP A 141 11.50 30.50 14.20
CA ASP A 141 12.68 31.21 13.70
C ASP A 141 13.61 30.32 12.87
N ILE A 142 13.87 29.07 13.31
CA ILE A 142 14.61 28.06 12.53
C ILE A 142 13.78 27.64 11.32
N PHE A 143 12.48 27.41 11.52
CA PHE A 143 11.56 27.06 10.43
C PHE A 143 11.57 28.11 9.32
N GLU A 144 11.33 29.38 9.66
CA GLU A 144 11.31 30.51 8.73
C GLU A 144 12.65 30.71 8.03
N ALA A 145 13.77 30.56 8.75
CA ALA A 145 15.11 30.66 8.17
C ALA A 145 15.34 29.64 7.04
N ILE A 146 14.68 28.48 7.09
CA ILE A 146 14.74 27.44 6.06
C ILE A 146 13.68 27.66 4.98
N VAL A 147 12.41 27.87 5.35
CA VAL A 147 11.31 27.88 4.35
C VAL A 147 11.29 29.11 3.46
N THR A 148 11.88 30.22 3.91
CA THR A 148 12.02 31.45 3.11
C THR A 148 13.15 31.37 2.07
N GLN A 149 14.00 30.35 2.13
CA GLN A 149 15.07 30.17 1.16
C GLN A 149 14.52 29.86 -0.23
N PRO A 150 15.12 30.41 -1.30
CA PRO A 150 14.66 30.18 -2.67
C PRO A 150 14.79 28.71 -3.08
N VAL A 151 15.83 28.03 -2.58
CA VAL A 151 16.11 26.62 -2.82
C VAL A 151 16.23 25.90 -1.48
N ARG A 152 15.53 24.79 -1.34
CA ARG A 152 15.54 23.90 -0.17
C ARG A 152 16.01 22.51 -0.58
N TYR A 153 16.58 21.78 0.37
CA TYR A 153 17.25 20.52 0.10
C TYR A 153 16.65 19.37 0.91
N ALA A 154 16.72 18.16 0.36
CA ALA A 154 16.56 16.93 1.13
C ALA A 154 17.95 16.33 1.33
N VAL A 155 18.59 16.69 2.44
CA VAL A 155 19.91 16.22 2.86
C VAL A 155 19.77 15.04 3.82
N MET A 156 18.85 15.14 4.78
CA MET A 156 18.53 14.06 5.72
C MET A 156 17.44 13.13 5.15
N ASN A 157 17.59 11.83 5.35
CA ASN A 157 16.61 10.82 4.93
C ASN A 157 16.32 9.82 6.07
N ASP A 158 15.15 9.97 6.68
CA ASP A 158 14.73 9.19 7.86
C ASP A 158 14.38 7.74 7.53
N TYR A 159 13.96 7.45 6.30
CA TYR A 159 13.68 6.08 5.85
C TYR A 159 14.93 5.21 5.85
N THR A 160 16.10 5.81 5.60
CA THR A 160 17.39 5.10 5.49
C THR A 160 18.38 5.48 6.58
N ARG A 161 18.02 6.44 7.45
CA ARG A 161 18.90 7.02 8.48
C ARG A 161 20.21 7.55 7.90
N SER A 162 20.13 8.26 6.78
CA SER A 162 21.29 8.74 6.05
C SER A 162 21.31 10.27 5.91
N VAL A 163 22.51 10.82 5.71
CA VAL A 163 22.76 12.23 5.44
C VAL A 163 23.62 12.32 4.18
N ASP A 164 23.07 12.85 3.08
CA ASP A 164 23.78 12.99 1.81
C ASP A 164 24.42 14.37 1.69
N LEU A 165 25.69 14.45 2.11
CA LEU A 165 26.48 15.67 2.01
C LEU A 165 27.08 15.91 0.61
N GLN A 166 27.09 14.90 -0.26
CA GLN A 166 27.77 14.98 -1.55
C GLN A 166 26.82 15.41 -2.66
N ASN A 167 25.60 14.85 -2.69
CA ASN A 167 24.62 15.10 -3.73
C ASN A 167 23.24 15.44 -3.14
N PRO A 168 23.13 16.47 -2.28
CA PRO A 168 21.87 16.83 -1.66
C PRO A 168 20.84 17.22 -2.73
N ARG A 169 19.62 16.67 -2.66
CA ARG A 169 18.59 16.89 -3.67
C ARG A 169 17.97 18.29 -3.53
N PRO A 170 18.13 19.21 -4.50
CA PRO A 170 17.53 20.54 -4.44
C PRO A 170 16.04 20.50 -4.79
N GLY A 171 15.32 21.59 -4.49
CA GLY A 171 13.90 21.73 -4.83
C GLY A 171 12.96 20.96 -3.92
N ALA A 172 13.45 20.51 -2.75
CA ALA A 172 12.64 19.83 -1.76
C ALA A 172 11.54 20.74 -1.20
N CYS A 173 10.45 20.12 -0.74
CA CYS A 173 9.33 20.78 -0.09
C CYS A 173 8.97 20.03 1.19
N LEU A 174 8.18 20.67 2.07
CA LEU A 174 7.63 19.99 3.24
C LEU A 174 6.61 18.97 2.73
N ASN A 175 6.87 17.69 2.98
CA ASN A 175 6.12 16.59 2.38
C ASN A 175 5.78 15.49 3.39
N GLY A 176 6.04 15.69 4.69
CA GLY A 176 5.76 14.69 5.74
C GLY A 176 6.66 13.47 5.63
N ASP A 177 7.90 13.69 5.18
CA ASP A 177 8.94 12.66 4.98
C ASP A 177 9.94 12.61 6.15
N ALA A 178 9.73 13.41 7.20
CA ALA A 178 10.52 13.38 8.44
C ALA A 178 9.75 12.75 9.61
N ALA A 179 10.45 11.91 10.37
CA ALA A 179 10.02 11.40 11.67
C ALA A 179 10.23 12.47 12.75
N VAL A 180 9.31 13.43 12.85
CA VAL A 180 9.38 14.53 13.81
C VAL A 180 9.16 14.05 15.26
N ARG A 181 9.61 14.83 16.25
CA ARG A 181 9.56 14.46 17.68
C ARG A 181 8.18 13.99 18.13
N SER A 182 7.11 14.67 17.75
CA SER A 182 5.74 14.29 18.12
C SER A 182 5.37 12.88 17.61
N SER A 183 5.89 12.47 16.46
CA SER A 183 5.67 11.13 15.90
C SER A 183 6.40 10.02 16.65
N LEU A 184 7.48 10.35 17.38
CA LEU A 184 8.22 9.42 18.22
C LEU A 184 7.59 9.25 19.61
N GLN A 185 6.80 10.24 20.05
CA GLN A 185 6.19 10.22 21.37
C GLN A 185 5.02 9.23 21.43
N GLN A 186 5.17 8.22 22.30
CA GLN A 186 4.14 7.22 22.55
C GLN A 186 3.03 7.75 23.49
N HIS A 187 2.37 8.88 23.20
CA HIS A 187 1.23 9.36 24.01
C HIS A 187 -0.01 8.47 23.89
N ALA A 188 -0.31 7.62 24.87
CA ALA A 188 -1.66 7.08 24.97
C ALA A 188 -2.56 8.10 25.65
N THR A 189 -3.78 8.26 25.16
CA THR A 189 -4.80 9.05 25.87
C THR A 189 -5.19 8.32 27.16
N ALA A 190 -5.78 9.05 28.13
CA ALA A 190 -6.25 8.45 29.38
C ALA A 190 -7.27 7.31 29.14
N GLU A 191 -8.13 7.46 28.12
CA GLU A 191 -9.10 6.45 27.69
C GLU A 191 -8.43 5.22 27.06
N GLU A 192 -7.34 5.39 26.31
CA GLU A 192 -6.55 4.29 25.74
C GLU A 192 -5.77 3.53 26.83
N ILE A 193 -5.34 4.21 27.89
CA ILE A 193 -4.73 3.59 29.08
C ILE A 193 -5.76 2.75 29.82
N GLU A 194 -7.02 3.22 29.93
CA GLU A 194 -8.11 2.44 30.52
C GLU A 194 -8.50 1.23 29.66
N ALA A 195 -8.61 1.37 28.33
CA ALA A 195 -8.96 0.26 27.44
C ALA A 195 -7.85 -0.82 27.34
N ALA A 196 -6.58 -0.42 27.39
CA ALA A 196 -5.46 -1.35 27.43
C ALA A 196 -5.32 -2.10 28.76
N SER A 197 -6.06 -1.70 29.81
CA SER A 197 -6.08 -2.42 31.09
C SER A 197 -6.89 -3.72 31.04
N ASP A 198 -7.80 -3.87 30.06
CA ASP A 198 -8.61 -5.07 29.84
C ASP A 198 -7.93 -6.09 28.89
N GLU A 199 -7.01 -5.65 28.02
CA GLU A 199 -6.15 -6.53 27.21
C GLU A 199 -4.84 -6.82 27.95
N ALA A 200 -4.33 -8.06 27.86
CA ALA A 200 -3.03 -8.39 28.45
C ALA A 200 -1.93 -7.48 27.87
N PHE A 201 -1.32 -6.64 28.72
CA PHE A 201 -0.21 -5.76 28.38
C PHE A 201 0.93 -6.55 27.71
N ALA A 202 1.03 -6.45 26.39
CA ALA A 202 2.07 -7.07 25.59
C ALA A 202 2.81 -6.00 24.79
N LEU A 203 4.14 -5.98 24.90
CA LEU A 203 4.98 -5.12 24.06
C LEU A 203 4.80 -5.52 22.60
N ARG A 204 4.43 -4.54 21.77
CA ARG A 204 4.25 -4.69 20.33
C ARG A 204 5.48 -4.12 19.62
N PHE A 205 5.77 -4.70 18.46
CA PHE A 205 6.87 -4.31 17.60
C PHE A 205 6.34 -3.97 16.22
N TRP A 206 6.93 -2.98 15.58
CA TRP A 206 6.63 -2.60 14.21
C TRP A 206 7.89 -2.57 13.36
N PRO A 207 8.46 -3.74 13.05
CA PRO A 207 9.66 -3.80 12.22
C PRO A 207 9.41 -3.24 10.81
N ASP A 208 8.15 -3.28 10.34
CA ASP A 208 7.76 -2.82 9.01
C ASP A 208 7.32 -1.35 8.96
N HIS A 209 7.37 -0.61 10.07
CA HIS A 209 7.05 0.82 10.04
C HIS A 209 8.14 1.59 9.30
N TYR A 210 7.74 2.56 8.49
CA TYR A 210 8.61 3.23 7.53
C TYR A 210 9.69 4.11 8.18
N PHE A 211 9.50 4.52 9.44
CA PHE A 211 10.54 5.19 10.23
C PHE A 211 10.99 4.31 11.39
N ASP A 212 12.31 4.21 11.57
CA ASP A 212 12.92 3.63 12.77
C ASP A 212 14.23 4.37 13.09
N ILE A 213 14.12 5.69 13.24
CA ILE A 213 15.27 6.56 13.53
C ILE A 213 15.87 6.32 14.93
N GLN A 214 15.13 5.62 15.79
CA GLN A 214 15.57 5.19 17.12
C GLN A 214 16.30 3.84 17.12
N GLU A 215 16.06 3.01 16.11
CA GLU A 215 16.61 1.67 15.90
C GLU A 215 16.10 0.59 16.89
N ASP A 216 14.95 0.86 17.52
CA ASP A 216 14.30 0.01 18.51
C ASP A 216 13.10 -0.77 17.94
N THR A 217 12.96 -0.79 16.60
CA THR A 217 11.86 -1.42 15.86
C THR A 217 10.47 -0.95 16.28
N ASN A 218 10.38 0.32 16.72
CA ASN A 218 9.16 0.95 17.21
C ASN A 218 8.54 0.13 18.34
N ALA A 219 9.38 -0.44 19.21
CA ALA A 219 8.93 -1.18 20.36
C ALA A 219 8.12 -0.27 21.29
N GLY A 220 6.93 -0.70 21.66
CA GLY A 220 6.08 0.05 22.56
C GLY A 220 4.90 -0.76 23.07
N PRO A 221 4.19 -0.26 24.09
CA PRO A 221 3.07 -0.98 24.68
C PRO A 221 1.77 -0.85 23.87
N TYR A 222 1.75 -0.09 22.77
CA TYR A 222 0.53 0.23 22.00
C TYR A 222 0.58 -0.25 20.55
N LYS A 223 -0.61 -0.45 19.96
CA LYS A 223 -0.80 -0.77 18.54
C LYS A 223 -0.77 0.54 17.71
N TRP A 224 0.20 0.67 16.81
CA TRP A 224 0.21 1.62 15.71
C TRP A 224 -0.63 1.12 14.48
N PRO A 225 -0.78 1.90 13.40
CA PRO A 225 -1.14 3.30 13.60
C PRO A 225 -2.23 3.41 14.66
N ARG A 226 -2.03 4.31 15.62
CA ARG A 226 -3.10 4.59 16.58
C ARG A 226 -4.29 5.13 15.79
N PRO A 227 -5.53 4.85 16.20
CA PRO A 227 -6.71 5.39 15.54
C PRO A 227 -6.56 6.90 15.29
N GLY A 228 -6.05 7.66 16.27
CA GLY A 228 -5.78 9.10 16.15
C GLY A 228 -4.62 9.51 15.23
N CYS A 229 -3.65 8.63 14.97
CA CYS A 229 -2.53 8.90 14.06
C CYS A 229 -2.93 8.80 12.58
N ALA A 230 -4.14 8.31 12.28
CA ALA A 230 -4.70 8.24 10.94
C ALA A 230 -5.88 9.21 10.72
N VAL A 231 -6.26 10.00 11.73
CA VAL A 231 -7.36 10.98 11.60
C VAL A 231 -6.83 12.25 10.95
N LEU A 232 -7.40 12.56 9.78
CA LEU A 232 -7.24 13.87 9.17
C LEU A 232 -8.09 14.87 9.95
N GLN A 233 -7.48 15.98 10.39
CA GLN A 233 -8.21 17.04 11.09
C GLN A 233 -9.16 17.75 10.11
N ASP A 234 -10.28 18.30 10.62
CA ASP A 234 -11.28 19.00 9.78
C ASP A 234 -10.67 20.12 8.93
N GLY A 235 -9.68 20.83 9.48
CA GLY A 235 -8.96 21.90 8.78
C GLY A 235 -8.12 21.42 7.58
N ASP A 236 -7.82 20.12 7.51
CA ASP A 236 -6.97 19.52 6.48
C ASP A 236 -7.76 18.73 5.41
N ILE A 237 -9.10 18.66 5.51
CA ILE A 237 -9.98 17.96 4.56
C ILE A 237 -9.79 18.46 3.11
N ASP A 238 -9.46 19.75 2.96
CA ASP A 238 -9.12 20.36 1.68
C ASP A 238 -7.99 19.62 0.94
N LEU A 239 -7.08 18.97 1.66
CA LEU A 239 -5.99 18.19 1.09
C LEU A 239 -6.45 16.88 0.44
N LEU A 240 -7.72 16.48 0.57
CA LEU A 240 -8.24 15.31 -0.12
C LEU A 240 -8.70 15.65 -1.55
N HIS A 241 -9.22 16.85 -1.78
CA HIS A 241 -9.93 17.18 -3.02
C HIS A 241 -9.41 18.43 -3.75
N LYS A 242 -8.61 19.29 -3.10
CA LYS A 242 -7.93 20.43 -3.76
C LYS A 242 -6.51 20.06 -4.20
N PRO A 243 -5.89 20.78 -5.16
CA PRO A 243 -4.47 20.59 -5.48
C PRO A 243 -3.60 20.68 -4.21
N LEU A 244 -2.64 19.76 -4.07
CA LEU A 244 -1.75 19.76 -2.91
C LEU A 244 -0.92 21.05 -2.88
N PRO A 245 -0.82 21.75 -1.74
CA PRO A 245 0.07 22.89 -1.61
C PRO A 245 1.51 22.45 -1.86
N ARG A 246 2.40 23.38 -2.23
CA ARG A 246 3.82 23.07 -2.39
C ARG A 246 4.38 22.47 -1.10
N ASP A 247 4.06 23.07 0.03
CA ASP A 247 4.47 22.62 1.36
C ASP A 247 3.25 22.09 2.10
N LEU A 248 3.28 20.81 2.49
CA LEU A 248 2.21 20.19 3.26
C LEU A 248 2.20 20.75 4.69
N PRO A 249 1.01 20.93 5.29
CA PRO A 249 0.90 21.21 6.72
C PRO A 249 1.43 20.04 7.56
N PRO A 250 1.69 20.26 8.86
CA PRO A 250 2.19 19.20 9.74
C PRO A 250 1.08 18.18 10.02
N LEU A 251 1.14 17.03 9.34
CA LEU A 251 0.18 15.94 9.49
C LEU A 251 0.76 14.59 9.08
N ASN A 252 0.12 13.50 9.51
CA ASN A 252 0.40 12.19 8.95
C ASN A 252 -0.26 12.05 7.57
N LYS A 253 0.57 12.04 6.52
CA LYS A 253 0.09 12.00 5.13
C LYS A 253 -0.37 10.62 4.64
N ASP A 254 -0.34 9.59 5.49
CA ASP A 254 -0.67 8.21 5.10
C ASP A 254 -2.07 8.13 4.45
N ILE A 255 -3.07 8.83 4.98
CA ILE A 255 -4.41 8.89 4.38
C ILE A 255 -4.40 9.55 2.98
N LEU A 256 -3.55 10.55 2.76
CA LEU A 256 -3.42 11.20 1.46
C LEU A 256 -2.80 10.24 0.42
N ILE A 257 -1.89 9.35 0.85
CA ILE A 257 -1.31 8.30 0.00
C ILE A 257 -2.40 7.31 -0.39
N LEU A 258 -3.19 6.82 0.58
CA LEU A 258 -4.27 5.86 0.32
C LEU A 258 -5.31 6.43 -0.62
N MET A 259 -5.77 7.67 -0.39
CA MET A 259 -6.76 8.31 -1.26
C MET A 259 -6.22 8.57 -2.67
N ALA A 260 -4.96 9.00 -2.80
CA ALA A 260 -4.34 9.18 -4.10
C ALA A 260 -4.20 7.86 -4.88
N ALA A 261 -3.82 6.77 -4.20
CA ALA A 261 -3.75 5.45 -4.79
C ALA A 261 -5.14 4.93 -5.19
N TRP A 262 -6.11 5.06 -4.28
CA TRP A 262 -7.48 4.65 -4.48
C TRP A 262 -8.07 5.33 -5.72
N ASP A 263 -7.97 6.65 -5.83
CA ASP A 263 -8.49 7.44 -6.97
C ASP A 263 -7.64 7.35 -8.25
N GLY A 264 -6.56 6.55 -8.23
CA GLY A 264 -5.65 6.43 -9.36
C GLY A 264 -5.02 7.76 -9.79
N ASN A 265 -4.80 8.67 -8.84
CA ASN A 265 -4.22 9.98 -9.10
C ASN A 265 -2.69 9.90 -9.15
N ILE A 266 -2.15 9.81 -10.37
CA ILE A 266 -0.70 9.63 -10.62
C ILE A 266 0.12 10.72 -9.92
N ASP A 267 -0.20 11.99 -10.14
CA ASP A 267 0.60 13.11 -9.64
C ASP A 267 0.62 13.17 -8.12
N ARG A 268 -0.53 12.94 -7.46
CA ARG A 268 -0.60 12.90 -6.00
C ARG A 268 0.13 11.67 -5.45
N TYR A 269 -0.14 10.50 -6.01
CA TYR A 269 0.42 9.25 -5.51
C TYR A 269 1.94 9.23 -5.66
N ALA A 270 2.46 9.62 -6.83
CA ALA A 270 3.90 9.72 -7.08
C ALA A 270 4.61 10.71 -6.15
N ARG A 271 3.96 11.82 -5.78
CA ARG A 271 4.50 12.81 -4.84
C ARG A 271 4.46 12.32 -3.38
N LEU A 272 3.37 11.69 -2.98
CA LEU A 272 3.09 11.41 -1.56
C LEU A 272 3.68 10.08 -1.09
N ARG A 273 3.75 9.07 -1.97
CA ARG A 273 4.15 7.70 -1.62
C ARG A 273 5.47 7.65 -0.85
N ARG A 274 5.53 6.73 0.13
CA ARG A 274 6.75 6.44 0.88
C ARG A 274 7.59 5.38 0.16
N PRO A 275 8.89 5.23 0.47
CA PRO A 275 9.71 4.15 -0.08
C PRO A 275 9.22 2.74 0.32
N VAL A 276 8.56 2.62 1.47
CA VAL A 276 7.96 1.39 1.99
C VAL A 276 6.45 1.53 1.99
N THR A 277 5.74 0.44 1.69
CA THR A 277 4.27 0.43 1.64
C THR A 277 3.65 0.65 3.02
N ILE A 278 2.63 1.48 3.09
CA ILE A 278 1.80 1.64 4.29
C ILE A 278 0.67 0.59 4.33
N PRO A 279 0.06 0.32 5.50
CA PRO A 279 -1.11 -0.55 5.58
C PRO A 279 -2.21 -0.13 4.61
N ASN A 280 -2.85 -1.10 3.95
CA ASN A 280 -3.89 -0.94 2.93
C ASN A 280 -3.47 -0.26 1.61
N GLU A 281 -2.21 0.16 1.46
CA GLU A 281 -1.76 0.82 0.22
C GLU A 281 -1.93 -0.07 -1.01
N ILE A 282 -1.56 -1.36 -0.91
CA ILE A 282 -1.67 -2.31 -2.03
C ILE A 282 -3.12 -2.46 -2.49
N THR A 283 -4.06 -2.58 -1.55
CA THR A 283 -5.49 -2.66 -1.86
C THR A 283 -5.96 -1.41 -2.59
N ALA A 284 -5.56 -0.22 -2.11
CA ALA A 284 -5.90 1.04 -2.75
C ALA A 284 -5.28 1.17 -4.17
N VAL A 285 -4.03 0.77 -4.34
CA VAL A 285 -3.33 0.76 -5.64
C VAL A 285 -3.98 -0.21 -6.62
N VAL A 286 -4.34 -1.42 -6.16
CA VAL A 286 -5.06 -2.41 -6.96
C VAL A 286 -6.39 -1.82 -7.41
N ARG A 287 -7.19 -1.25 -6.51
CA ARG A 287 -8.43 -0.56 -6.88
C ARG A 287 -8.16 0.53 -7.91
N GLY A 288 -7.24 1.45 -7.64
CA GLY A 288 -6.89 2.53 -8.56
C GLY A 288 -6.56 2.02 -9.97
N ALA A 289 -5.79 0.93 -10.06
CA ALA A 289 -5.44 0.32 -11.34
C ALA A 289 -6.66 -0.29 -12.05
N TYR A 290 -7.58 -0.95 -11.33
CA TYR A 290 -8.82 -1.50 -11.90
C TYR A 290 -9.76 -0.42 -12.48
N HIS A 291 -9.79 0.78 -11.87
CA HIS A 291 -10.71 1.84 -12.28
C HIS A 291 -10.11 2.87 -13.25
N HIS A 292 -8.80 3.12 -13.18
CA HIS A 292 -8.18 4.25 -13.87
C HIS A 292 -7.10 3.79 -14.86
N THR A 293 -7.44 3.81 -16.17
CA THR A 293 -6.52 3.37 -17.23
C THR A 293 -5.17 4.10 -17.25
N PRO A 294 -5.08 5.44 -17.10
CA PRO A 294 -3.78 6.11 -17.05
C PRO A 294 -2.91 5.64 -15.88
N PHE A 295 -3.53 5.41 -14.71
CA PHE A 295 -2.82 4.93 -13.52
C PHE A 295 -2.30 3.50 -13.71
N ALA A 296 -3.13 2.59 -14.24
CA ALA A 296 -2.70 1.24 -14.62
C ALA A 296 -1.54 1.25 -15.61
N ARG A 297 -1.59 2.14 -16.61
CA ARG A 297 -0.52 2.30 -17.60
C ARG A 297 0.76 2.87 -16.99
N TRP A 298 0.65 3.82 -16.05
CA TRP A 298 1.80 4.37 -15.33
C TRP A 298 2.44 3.32 -14.42
N LEU A 299 1.64 2.57 -13.65
CA LEU A 299 2.13 1.48 -12.80
C LEU A 299 2.92 0.44 -13.59
N GLU A 300 2.47 0.07 -14.78
CA GLU A 300 3.22 -0.84 -15.66
C GLU A 300 4.67 -0.39 -15.91
N THR A 301 4.91 0.93 -15.96
CA THR A 301 6.25 1.49 -16.24
C THR A 301 7.18 1.53 -15.02
N CYS A 302 6.65 1.40 -13.80
CA CYS A 302 7.39 1.61 -12.56
C CYS A 302 7.09 0.57 -11.46
N VAL A 303 6.34 -0.50 -11.75
CA VAL A 303 5.90 -1.50 -10.76
C VAL A 303 7.09 -2.15 -10.05
N ASP A 304 8.20 -2.42 -10.75
CA ASP A 304 9.38 -3.06 -10.16
C ASP A 304 10.18 -2.10 -9.27
N ASP A 305 10.08 -0.78 -9.53
CA ASP A 305 10.71 0.25 -8.70
C ASP A 305 9.88 0.53 -7.44
N ILE A 306 8.56 0.55 -7.57
CA ILE A 306 7.63 0.87 -6.48
C ILE A 306 7.37 -0.36 -5.59
N PHE A 307 7.24 -1.53 -6.20
CA PHE A 307 6.93 -2.81 -5.54
C PHE A 307 7.94 -3.88 -6.00
N PRO A 308 9.20 -3.81 -5.55
CA PRO A 308 10.22 -4.77 -5.95
C PRO A 308 9.80 -6.19 -5.57
N SER A 309 9.93 -7.13 -6.52
CA SER A 309 9.63 -8.54 -6.27
C SER A 309 10.56 -9.09 -5.19
N ASN A 310 10.00 -9.44 -4.04
CA ASN A 310 10.78 -10.01 -2.95
C ASN A 310 10.75 -11.54 -3.05
N TYR A 311 11.84 -12.12 -3.56
CA TYR A 311 11.95 -13.55 -3.91
C TYR A 311 11.69 -14.52 -2.73
N ASN A 312 11.74 -14.01 -1.48
CA ASN A 312 11.67 -14.80 -0.26
C ASN A 312 10.29 -14.84 0.42
N ASN A 313 9.24 -14.22 -0.12
CA ASN A 313 7.91 -14.24 0.49
C ASN A 313 6.80 -14.56 -0.52
N TYR A 314 6.54 -15.86 -0.68
CA TYR A 314 5.52 -16.41 -1.59
C TYR A 314 4.09 -15.90 -1.29
N TYR A 315 3.80 -15.50 -0.04
CA TYR A 315 2.46 -15.12 0.39
C TYR A 315 2.11 -13.64 0.15
N ASN A 316 3.08 -12.78 -0.11
CA ASN A 316 2.88 -11.31 -0.22
C ASN A 316 3.63 -10.70 -1.42
N ASN A 317 3.47 -11.26 -2.63
CA ASN A 317 4.05 -10.63 -3.82
C ASN A 317 3.18 -9.46 -4.30
N HIS A 318 3.37 -8.29 -3.69
CA HIS A 318 2.70 -7.04 -4.06
C HIS A 318 2.80 -6.73 -5.56
N SER A 319 3.97 -6.99 -6.17
CA SER A 319 4.18 -6.80 -7.61
C SER A 319 3.20 -7.63 -8.43
N THR A 320 3.02 -8.91 -8.09
CA THR A 320 2.06 -9.79 -8.78
C THR A 320 0.64 -9.27 -8.71
N LEU A 321 0.17 -8.82 -7.53
CA LEU A 321 -1.18 -8.29 -7.36
C LEU A 321 -1.41 -7.02 -8.20
N VAL A 322 -0.42 -6.13 -8.25
CA VAL A 322 -0.49 -4.91 -9.06
C VAL A 322 -0.46 -5.24 -10.55
N ARG A 323 0.33 -6.24 -10.97
CA ARG A 323 0.37 -6.75 -12.35
C ARG A 323 -0.96 -7.33 -12.79
N GLN A 324 -1.57 -8.17 -11.96
CA GLN A 324 -2.93 -8.66 -12.18
C GLN A 324 -3.90 -7.50 -12.36
N ALA A 325 -3.80 -6.45 -11.54
CA ALA A 325 -4.70 -5.32 -11.60
C ALA A 325 -4.61 -4.51 -12.91
N PHE A 326 -3.41 -4.15 -13.36
CA PHE A 326 -3.30 -3.43 -14.62
C PHE A 326 -3.59 -4.33 -15.83
N HIS A 327 -3.28 -5.63 -15.78
CA HIS A 327 -3.66 -6.57 -16.85
C HIS A 327 -5.18 -6.70 -16.94
N ALA A 328 -5.88 -6.76 -15.81
CA ALA A 328 -7.34 -6.72 -15.78
C ALA A 328 -7.86 -5.46 -16.47
N ARG A 329 -7.34 -4.29 -16.10
CA ARG A 329 -7.75 -3.01 -16.71
C ARG A 329 -7.53 -2.99 -18.22
N PHE A 330 -6.43 -3.57 -18.70
CA PHE A 330 -6.14 -3.62 -20.14
C PHE A 330 -7.11 -4.56 -20.87
N ILE A 331 -7.40 -5.74 -20.31
CA ILE A 331 -8.41 -6.66 -20.86
C ILE A 331 -9.78 -5.97 -20.95
N MET A 332 -10.21 -5.26 -19.90
CA MET A 332 -11.45 -4.48 -19.89
C MET A 332 -11.48 -3.38 -20.97
N ASN A 333 -10.34 -2.84 -21.36
CA ASN A 333 -10.25 -1.85 -22.44
C ASN A 333 -10.12 -2.49 -23.84
N ASP A 334 -10.32 -3.79 -23.96
CA ASP A 334 -10.10 -4.59 -25.17
C ASP A 334 -8.66 -4.57 -25.68
N ASP A 335 -7.70 -4.52 -24.75
CA ASP A 335 -6.27 -4.57 -25.03
C ASP A 335 -5.63 -5.84 -24.47
N LEU A 336 -5.25 -6.74 -25.39
CA LEU A 336 -4.51 -7.96 -25.13
C LEU A 336 -3.07 -7.85 -25.65
N SER A 337 -2.57 -6.66 -25.96
CA SER A 337 -1.25 -6.50 -26.62
C SER A 337 -0.06 -6.95 -25.78
N ARG A 338 -0.29 -7.24 -24.50
CA ARG A 338 0.69 -7.79 -23.54
C ARG A 338 0.37 -9.21 -23.10
N ILE A 339 -0.69 -9.82 -23.62
CA ILE A 339 -1.13 -11.15 -23.21
C ILE A 339 -0.83 -12.11 -24.36
N ASP A 340 0.11 -13.01 -24.08
CA ASP A 340 0.51 -14.12 -24.93
C ASP A 340 0.90 -15.33 -24.06
N SER A 341 1.42 -16.37 -24.70
CA SER A 341 1.82 -17.62 -24.05
C SER A 341 3.08 -17.50 -23.17
N GLU A 342 3.85 -16.43 -23.29
CA GLU A 342 5.09 -16.22 -22.52
C GLU A 342 4.84 -15.51 -21.19
N VAL A 343 3.72 -14.80 -21.07
CA VAL A 343 3.33 -14.13 -19.81
C VAL A 343 3.13 -15.15 -18.70
N ASP A 344 3.68 -14.85 -17.53
CA ASP A 344 3.46 -15.66 -16.33
C ASP A 344 1.98 -15.66 -15.93
N GLY A 345 1.37 -16.85 -15.87
CA GLY A 345 -0.02 -17.04 -15.47
C GLY A 345 -0.36 -16.46 -14.09
N GLU A 346 0.59 -16.44 -13.15
CA GLU A 346 0.37 -15.84 -11.82
C GLU A 346 0.19 -14.31 -11.89
N THR A 347 0.71 -13.66 -12.92
CA THR A 347 0.52 -12.22 -13.13
C THR A 347 -0.78 -11.88 -13.84
N LEU A 348 -1.51 -12.87 -14.35
CA LEU A 348 -2.78 -12.65 -15.01
C LEU A 348 -3.94 -12.62 -14.00
N PRO A 349 -4.93 -11.73 -14.18
CA PRO A 349 -5.99 -11.49 -13.20
C PRO A 349 -6.95 -12.66 -13.03
N GLU A 350 -7.53 -12.80 -11.84
CA GLU A 350 -8.74 -13.65 -11.66
C GLU A 350 -10.00 -12.96 -12.17
N LEU A 351 -10.03 -11.63 -12.14
CA LEU A 351 -11.22 -10.84 -12.40
C LEU A 351 -10.90 -9.72 -13.39
N PHE A 352 -11.65 -9.64 -14.47
CA PHE A 352 -11.42 -8.64 -15.53
C PHE A 352 -12.71 -8.19 -16.22
N TRP A 353 -13.85 -8.31 -15.56
CA TRP A 353 -15.17 -7.89 -16.06
C TRP A 353 -15.81 -6.74 -15.25
N TRP A 354 -15.05 -6.14 -14.34
CA TRP A 354 -15.50 -5.03 -13.49
C TRP A 354 -14.36 -4.01 -13.31
N PRO A 355 -14.62 -2.68 -13.38
CA PRO A 355 -15.93 -2.02 -13.37
C PRO A 355 -16.72 -2.09 -14.69
N HIS A 356 -16.11 -2.55 -15.78
CA HIS A 356 -16.79 -2.73 -17.05
C HIS A 356 -16.32 -4.01 -17.76
N CYS A 357 -17.21 -4.65 -18.51
CA CYS A 357 -16.94 -5.93 -19.14
C CYS A 357 -16.22 -5.77 -20.49
N PRO A 358 -15.19 -6.60 -20.80
CA PRO A 358 -14.56 -6.62 -22.12
C PRO A 358 -15.53 -7.03 -23.22
N HIS A 359 -15.26 -6.63 -24.45
CA HIS A 359 -16.03 -7.03 -25.61
C HIS A 359 -15.90 -8.55 -25.86
N GLU A 360 -16.99 -9.18 -26.32
CA GLU A 360 -17.06 -10.62 -26.62
C GLU A 360 -15.88 -11.12 -27.48
N GLU A 361 -15.55 -10.42 -28.56
CA GLU A 361 -14.40 -10.80 -29.41
C GLU A 361 -13.04 -10.73 -28.70
N THR A 362 -12.87 -9.84 -27.72
CA THR A 362 -11.68 -9.78 -26.88
C THR A 362 -11.62 -11.01 -25.99
N LEU A 363 -12.73 -11.40 -25.37
CA LEU A 363 -12.83 -12.60 -24.55
C LEU A 363 -12.53 -13.87 -25.35
N ARG A 364 -13.09 -13.98 -26.56
CA ARG A 364 -12.80 -15.07 -27.49
C ARG A 364 -11.32 -15.14 -27.88
N GLU A 365 -10.70 -13.98 -28.13
CA GLU A 365 -9.26 -13.92 -28.40
C GLU A 365 -8.43 -14.28 -27.17
N LEU A 366 -8.83 -13.84 -25.98
CA LEU A 366 -8.15 -14.16 -24.72
C LEU A 366 -8.16 -15.66 -24.45
N ALA A 367 -9.32 -16.31 -24.56
CA ALA A 367 -9.45 -17.76 -24.42
C ALA A 367 -8.59 -18.54 -25.44
N TRP A 368 -8.43 -18.00 -26.66
CA TRP A 368 -7.54 -18.59 -27.65
C TRP A 368 -6.06 -18.41 -27.27
N ARG A 369 -5.62 -17.22 -26.83
CA ARG A 369 -4.21 -16.96 -26.46
C ARG A 369 -3.79 -17.64 -25.16
N ARG A 370 -4.73 -17.79 -24.24
CA ARG A 370 -4.57 -18.35 -22.89
C ARG A 370 -5.66 -19.39 -22.64
N PRO A 371 -5.47 -20.64 -23.12
CA PRO A 371 -6.41 -21.72 -22.85
C PRO A 371 -6.59 -22.00 -21.36
N ASP A 372 -5.55 -21.73 -20.56
CA ASP A 372 -5.56 -21.79 -19.10
C ASP A 372 -6.46 -20.73 -18.43
N PHE A 373 -7.05 -19.81 -19.21
CA PHE A 373 -7.99 -18.77 -18.75
C PHE A 373 -9.45 -19.02 -19.14
N GLN A 374 -9.77 -20.15 -19.80
CA GLN A 374 -11.13 -20.42 -20.29
C GLN A 374 -12.17 -20.33 -19.18
N HIS A 375 -11.85 -20.84 -17.98
CA HIS A 375 -12.75 -20.74 -16.82
C HIS A 375 -13.06 -19.27 -16.45
N GLN A 376 -12.06 -18.42 -16.25
CA GLN A 376 -12.28 -17.00 -15.96
C GLN A 376 -13.01 -16.28 -17.11
N VAL A 377 -12.77 -16.68 -18.37
CA VAL A 377 -13.51 -16.14 -19.52
C VAL A 377 -14.99 -16.56 -19.47
N THR A 378 -15.32 -17.79 -19.07
CA THR A 378 -16.73 -18.18 -18.90
C THR A 378 -17.43 -17.37 -17.81
N LEU A 379 -16.75 -17.06 -16.69
CA LEU A 379 -17.27 -16.16 -15.66
C LEU A 379 -17.53 -14.76 -16.22
N ALA A 380 -16.59 -14.22 -17.00
CA ALA A 380 -16.76 -12.95 -17.69
C ALA A 380 -17.93 -12.98 -18.70
N CYS A 381 -18.19 -14.11 -19.36
CA CYS A 381 -19.34 -14.26 -20.25
C CYS A 381 -20.67 -14.25 -19.50
N ILE A 382 -20.75 -14.90 -18.33
CA ILE A 382 -21.94 -14.84 -17.46
C ILE A 382 -22.16 -13.39 -17.01
N ALA A 383 -21.09 -12.70 -16.58
CA ALA A 383 -21.14 -11.31 -16.14
C ALA A 383 -21.55 -10.33 -17.26
N GLY A 384 -21.01 -10.52 -18.48
CA GLY A 384 -21.28 -9.71 -19.67
C GLY A 384 -22.53 -10.13 -20.45
N ASN A 385 -23.22 -11.19 -20.02
CA ASN A 385 -24.34 -11.81 -20.71
C ASN A 385 -24.03 -12.25 -22.17
N TYR A 386 -22.85 -12.84 -22.41
CA TYR A 386 -22.42 -13.35 -23.71
C TYR A 386 -22.73 -14.84 -23.89
N GLN A 387 -24.02 -15.17 -24.05
CA GLN A 387 -24.52 -16.54 -24.08
C GLN A 387 -23.85 -17.42 -25.16
N ALA A 388 -23.68 -16.88 -26.37
CA ALA A 388 -23.10 -17.62 -27.49
C ALA A 388 -21.64 -17.99 -27.24
N LEU A 389 -20.84 -17.02 -26.74
CA LEU A 389 -19.44 -17.26 -26.40
C LEU A 389 -19.29 -18.18 -25.18
N PHE A 390 -20.16 -18.06 -24.18
CA PHE A 390 -20.19 -18.97 -23.04
C PHE A 390 -20.30 -20.42 -23.53
N LEU A 391 -21.29 -20.72 -24.37
CA LEU A 391 -21.48 -22.05 -24.94
C LEU A 391 -20.29 -22.51 -25.79
N GLU A 392 -19.69 -21.61 -26.57
CA GLU A 392 -18.51 -21.90 -27.40
C GLU A 392 -17.31 -22.33 -26.55
N ILE A 393 -17.08 -21.67 -25.40
CA ILE A 393 -15.91 -21.93 -24.55
C ILE A 393 -16.18 -23.06 -23.56
N SER A 394 -17.39 -23.16 -23.00
CA SER A 394 -17.73 -24.18 -22.00
C SER A 394 -17.94 -25.58 -22.60
N ASP A 395 -17.89 -25.71 -23.93
CA ASP A 395 -18.03 -27.02 -24.59
C ASP A 395 -16.89 -27.96 -24.15
N GLY A 396 -17.25 -29.14 -23.67
CA GLY A 396 -16.31 -30.12 -23.11
C GLY A 396 -15.68 -29.75 -21.74
N MET A 397 -15.97 -28.60 -21.14
CA MET A 397 -15.55 -28.25 -19.78
C MET A 397 -16.56 -28.77 -18.74
N LYS A 398 -16.07 -29.20 -17.57
CA LYS A 398 -16.93 -29.53 -16.44
C LYS A 398 -17.48 -28.25 -15.79
N PRO A 399 -18.78 -28.17 -15.46
CA PRO A 399 -19.32 -27.07 -14.67
C PRO A 399 -18.60 -26.91 -13.34
N THR A 400 -18.37 -25.67 -12.91
CA THR A 400 -17.70 -25.37 -11.63
C THR A 400 -18.63 -24.65 -10.65
N GLU A 401 -18.35 -24.76 -9.35
CA GLU A 401 -19.13 -24.05 -8.31
C GLU A 401 -19.07 -22.53 -8.51
N GLN A 402 -17.94 -21.98 -8.95
CA GLN A 402 -17.82 -20.55 -9.25
C GLN A 402 -18.70 -20.10 -10.43
N GLN A 403 -18.85 -20.94 -11.46
CA GLN A 403 -19.79 -20.65 -12.56
C GLN A 403 -21.23 -20.68 -12.06
N TRP A 404 -21.56 -21.62 -11.18
CA TRP A 404 -22.88 -21.74 -10.56
C TRP A 404 -23.22 -20.51 -9.71
N GLU A 405 -22.29 -20.07 -8.86
CA GLU A 405 -22.42 -18.84 -8.07
C GLU A 405 -22.64 -17.61 -8.96
N ALA A 406 -21.82 -17.45 -10.01
CA ALA A 406 -21.98 -16.36 -10.98
C ALA A 406 -23.34 -16.42 -11.71
N ALA A 407 -23.84 -17.62 -12.02
CA ALA A 407 -25.12 -17.80 -12.70
C ALA A 407 -26.31 -17.48 -11.78
N ILE A 408 -26.26 -17.84 -10.50
CA ILE A 408 -27.32 -17.54 -9.52
C ILE A 408 -27.61 -16.04 -9.46
N VAL A 409 -26.56 -15.21 -9.51
CA VAL A 409 -26.68 -13.75 -9.45
C VAL A 409 -26.88 -13.09 -10.81
N SER A 410 -26.80 -13.85 -11.91
CA SER A 410 -27.03 -13.34 -13.25
C SER A 410 -28.53 -13.11 -13.50
N PRO A 411 -28.93 -12.00 -14.12
CA PRO A 411 -30.33 -11.77 -14.49
C PRO A 411 -30.82 -12.71 -15.60
N ASN A 412 -29.90 -13.34 -16.34
CA ASN A 412 -30.25 -14.29 -17.39
C ASN A 412 -30.31 -15.72 -16.82
N GLN A 413 -31.54 -16.23 -16.68
CA GLN A 413 -31.82 -17.57 -16.14
C GLN A 413 -31.19 -18.71 -16.96
N PHE A 414 -30.86 -18.46 -18.23
CA PHE A 414 -30.21 -19.43 -19.11
C PHE A 414 -28.96 -20.07 -18.47
N TYR A 415 -28.08 -19.26 -17.85
CA TYR A 415 -26.84 -19.79 -17.29
C TYR A 415 -27.09 -20.76 -16.15
N GLN A 416 -28.11 -20.48 -15.32
CA GLN A 416 -28.47 -21.36 -14.20
C GLN A 416 -29.02 -22.68 -14.73
N GLU A 417 -30.00 -22.62 -15.62
CA GLU A 417 -30.63 -23.80 -16.21
C GLU A 417 -29.61 -24.68 -16.95
N HIS A 418 -28.72 -24.05 -17.70
CA HIS A 418 -27.67 -24.75 -18.45
C HIS A 418 -26.69 -25.47 -17.53
N LEU A 419 -26.17 -24.80 -16.50
CA LEU A 419 -25.21 -25.40 -15.56
C LEU A 419 -25.84 -26.53 -14.73
N GLN A 420 -27.11 -26.38 -14.30
CA GLN A 420 -27.84 -27.45 -13.62
C GLN A 420 -28.02 -28.67 -14.51
N GLN A 421 -28.37 -28.46 -15.78
CA GLN A 421 -28.54 -29.56 -16.73
C GLN A 421 -27.21 -30.29 -16.96
N ARG A 422 -26.11 -29.56 -17.17
CA ARG A 422 -24.77 -30.13 -17.34
C ARG A 422 -24.27 -30.87 -16.10
N ALA A 423 -24.51 -30.34 -14.89
CA ALA A 423 -24.14 -31.01 -13.65
C ALA A 423 -24.89 -32.34 -13.46
N LYS A 424 -26.19 -32.38 -13.81
CA LYS A 424 -26.98 -33.62 -13.81
C LYS A 424 -26.45 -34.65 -14.82
N GLU A 425 -26.06 -34.20 -16.02
CA GLU A 425 -25.49 -35.06 -17.06
C GLU A 425 -24.14 -35.66 -16.64
N GLU A 426 -23.32 -34.89 -15.91
CA GLU A 426 -22.02 -35.32 -15.41
C GLU A 426 -22.08 -36.05 -14.05
N GLY A 427 -23.27 -36.13 -13.44
CA GLY A 427 -23.53 -36.95 -12.25
C GLY A 427 -23.06 -36.35 -10.93
N PHE A 428 -22.96 -35.02 -10.82
CA PHE A 428 -22.63 -34.33 -9.57
C PHE A 428 -23.59 -33.18 -9.27
N GLU A 429 -23.69 -32.79 -8.00
CA GLU A 429 -24.51 -31.67 -7.57
C GLU A 429 -23.65 -30.43 -7.38
N LEU A 430 -24.01 -29.33 -8.03
CA LEU A 430 -23.45 -28.01 -7.74
C LEU A 430 -24.02 -27.53 -6.41
N ARG A 431 -23.16 -27.33 -5.42
CA ARG A 431 -23.57 -26.82 -4.11
C ARG A 431 -23.51 -25.29 -4.10
N ARG A 432 -24.43 -24.68 -3.35
CA ARG A 432 -24.23 -23.30 -2.87
C ARG A 432 -23.26 -23.42 -1.69
N LEU A 433 -22.05 -22.86 -1.81
CA LEU A 433 -21.15 -22.77 -0.67
C LEU A 433 -21.75 -21.77 0.33
N LEU A 434 -22.38 -22.28 1.38
CA LEU A 434 -22.59 -21.50 2.60
C LEU A 434 -21.22 -21.41 3.27
N GLY A 435 -20.62 -20.23 3.32
CA GLY A 435 -19.34 -20.02 3.99
C GLY A 435 -19.49 -20.34 5.47
N TYR A 436 -19.02 -21.52 5.90
CA TYR A 436 -19.05 -21.88 7.32
C TYR A 436 -17.92 -21.14 8.05
N ASN A 437 -18.19 -19.93 8.53
CA ASN A 437 -17.26 -19.22 9.39
C ASN A 437 -17.52 -19.68 10.84
N GLY A 438 -16.57 -20.40 11.44
CA GLY A 438 -16.71 -21.03 12.76
C GLY A 438 -16.90 -20.09 13.97
N TRP A 439 -17.22 -18.81 13.74
CA TRP A 439 -17.36 -17.76 14.76
C TRP A 439 -18.75 -17.10 14.80
N CYS A 440 -19.66 -17.43 13.87
CA CYS A 440 -21.07 -17.02 13.92
C CYS A 440 -21.95 -18.24 13.63
N GLN A 441 -23.01 -18.45 14.41
CA GLN A 441 -24.01 -19.50 14.18
C GLN A 441 -24.99 -19.16 13.05
N ASP A 442 -24.78 -18.04 12.35
CA ASP A 442 -25.58 -17.61 11.23
C ASP A 442 -24.88 -17.95 9.92
N GLU A 443 -25.64 -18.49 8.97
CA GLU A 443 -25.23 -18.76 7.59
C GLU A 443 -24.58 -17.51 7.00
N TRP A 444 -23.27 -17.55 6.76
CA TRP A 444 -22.54 -16.39 6.31
C TRP A 444 -22.37 -16.42 4.78
N PRO A 445 -22.69 -15.30 4.08
CA PRO A 445 -23.59 -14.21 4.50
C PRO A 445 -25.09 -14.58 4.44
N PRO A 446 -25.96 -13.92 5.23
CA PRO A 446 -27.41 -13.96 5.10
C PRO A 446 -27.87 -13.70 3.66
N GLU A 447 -29.04 -14.21 3.26
CA GLU A 447 -29.62 -13.99 1.92
C GLU A 447 -29.78 -12.51 1.51
N SER A 448 -29.78 -11.59 2.47
CA SER A 448 -29.80 -10.14 2.25
C SER A 448 -28.41 -9.51 2.01
N ASP A 449 -27.32 -10.22 2.28
CA ASP A 449 -25.94 -9.72 2.25
C ASP A 449 -25.13 -10.23 1.04
N TRP A 450 -25.67 -11.17 0.26
CA TRP A 450 -25.22 -11.41 -1.12
C TRP A 450 -25.85 -10.37 -2.03
N SER A 451 -25.42 -9.13 -1.86
CA SER A 451 -25.55 -8.09 -2.88
C SER A 451 -24.86 -8.57 -4.17
N LYS A 452 -25.04 -7.87 -5.28
CA LYS A 452 -24.52 -8.14 -6.65
C LYS A 452 -22.98 -8.16 -6.75
N ASP A 453 -22.30 -8.43 -5.64
CA ASP A 453 -20.92 -8.16 -5.30
C ASP A 453 -19.96 -9.26 -5.75
N TYR A 454 -20.41 -10.49 -6.06
CA TYR A 454 -19.49 -11.48 -6.64
C TYR A 454 -19.15 -11.16 -8.12
N LEU A 455 -20.14 -10.67 -8.88
CA LEU A 455 -19.93 -10.10 -10.22
C LEU A 455 -19.32 -8.68 -10.18
N ARG A 456 -19.30 -8.06 -9.00
CA ARG A 456 -18.78 -6.73 -8.70
C ARG A 456 -17.99 -6.78 -7.39
N PRO A 457 -16.81 -7.45 -7.33
CA PRO A 457 -16.15 -7.71 -6.06
C PRO A 457 -16.07 -6.42 -5.26
N ASN A 458 -16.59 -6.45 -4.04
CA ASN A 458 -16.25 -5.49 -3.02
C ASN A 458 -14.74 -5.66 -2.74
N LYS A 459 -13.90 -5.19 -3.66
CA LYS A 459 -12.48 -4.86 -3.40
C LYS A 459 -12.39 -3.53 -2.63
N GLU A 460 -13.55 -3.00 -2.25
CA GLU A 460 -13.69 -1.95 -1.27
C GLU A 460 -13.41 -2.51 0.12
N PHE A 461 -12.89 -1.66 1.00
CA PHE A 461 -12.29 -2.00 2.29
C PHE A 461 -12.85 -3.28 2.92
N TYR A 462 -12.01 -4.30 3.03
CA TYR A 462 -12.28 -5.50 3.80
C TYR A 462 -12.74 -5.10 5.21
N ARG A 463 -13.97 -5.47 5.60
CA ARG A 463 -14.54 -5.32 6.95
C ARG A 463 -13.87 -6.30 7.93
N GLY A 464 -12.56 -6.21 8.11
CA GLY A 464 -11.85 -6.88 9.19
C GLY A 464 -11.62 -5.94 10.38
N ASP A 465 -11.11 -6.48 11.48
CA ASP A 465 -10.78 -5.77 12.75
C ASP A 465 -9.73 -4.64 12.62
N TYR A 466 -9.37 -4.27 11.39
CA TYR A 466 -8.43 -3.21 11.02
C TYR A 466 -9.07 -2.12 10.16
N ALA A 467 -10.41 -2.09 10.06
CA ALA A 467 -11.12 -0.99 9.45
C ALA A 467 -10.72 0.33 10.13
N LEU A 468 -10.21 1.29 9.36
CA LEU A 468 -10.19 2.68 9.78
C LEU A 468 -11.65 3.03 10.07
N LYS A 469 -12.01 3.19 11.35
CA LYS A 469 -13.36 3.61 11.73
C LYS A 469 -13.56 5.01 11.16
N MET A 470 -14.28 5.10 10.03
CA MET A 470 -14.84 6.37 9.58
C MET A 470 -15.81 6.84 10.68
N PRO A 471 -15.81 8.14 11.04
CA PRO A 471 -16.81 8.73 11.91
C PRO A 471 -18.22 8.34 11.45
N GLU A 472 -19.11 7.98 12.39
CA GLU A 472 -20.47 7.47 12.08
C GLU A 472 -21.30 8.45 11.24
N ASP A 473 -20.97 9.73 11.33
CA ASP A 473 -21.51 10.87 10.57
C ASP A 473 -21.02 10.95 9.10
N LEU A 474 -19.96 10.20 8.73
CA LEU A 474 -19.46 10.05 7.36
C LEU A 474 -19.83 8.70 6.72
N ILE A 475 -20.53 7.83 7.46
CA ILE A 475 -21.06 6.58 6.92
C ILE A 475 -22.32 6.92 6.11
N ASN A 476 -22.17 7.01 4.78
CA ASN A 476 -23.32 6.88 3.90
C ASN A 476 -23.84 5.45 4.05
N VAL A 477 -25.03 5.30 4.66
CA VAL A 477 -25.82 4.07 4.54
C VAL A 477 -25.96 3.81 3.04
N PRO A 478 -25.63 2.61 2.52
CA PRO A 478 -25.75 2.33 1.10
C PRO A 478 -27.15 2.72 0.64
N ASP A 479 -27.24 3.72 -0.23
CA ASP A 479 -28.51 4.10 -0.82
C ASP A 479 -28.98 2.89 -1.64
N ASN A 480 -30.21 2.48 -1.40
CA ASN A 480 -30.82 1.28 -1.92
C ASN A 480 -31.26 1.54 -3.37
N HIS A 481 -30.33 2.02 -4.22
CA HIS A 481 -30.53 2.38 -5.63
C HIS A 481 -30.69 1.15 -6.53
N ASP A 482 -31.50 0.19 -6.12
CA ASP A 482 -31.87 -0.95 -6.95
C ASP A 482 -32.86 -0.55 -8.06
N GLU A 483 -33.51 0.60 -7.91
CA GLU A 483 -34.54 1.12 -8.83
C GLU A 483 -33.99 2.03 -9.94
N ASP A 484 -32.87 2.72 -9.74
CA ASP A 484 -32.38 3.75 -10.68
C ASP A 484 -31.72 3.20 -11.96
N TRP A 485 -31.45 1.89 -12.00
CA TRP A 485 -30.75 1.26 -13.12
C TRP A 485 -31.61 0.26 -13.91
N GLN A 486 -32.86 0.04 -13.50
CA GLN A 486 -33.80 -0.82 -14.24
C GLN A 486 -34.59 -0.08 -15.33
N GLN A 487 -34.47 1.25 -15.41
CA GLN A 487 -35.02 2.01 -16.54
C GLN A 487 -34.00 2.04 -17.68
N GLU A 488 -34.26 1.16 -18.65
CA GLU A 488 -34.07 1.38 -20.08
C GLU A 488 -32.88 2.28 -20.48
N TYR A 489 -31.80 1.66 -20.98
CA TYR A 489 -30.57 2.30 -21.48
C TYR A 489 -30.80 3.06 -22.80
N HIS A 490 -31.81 3.93 -22.84
CA HIS A 490 -31.97 4.96 -23.84
C HIS A 490 -31.69 6.30 -23.17
N PRO A 491 -30.45 6.82 -23.22
CA PRO A 491 -30.18 8.13 -22.67
C PRO A 491 -31.09 9.14 -23.39
N PRO A 492 -31.79 10.02 -22.67
CA PRO A 492 -32.63 11.03 -23.30
C PRO A 492 -31.80 11.82 -24.32
N GLU A 493 -32.38 12.21 -25.46
CA GLU A 493 -31.69 12.88 -26.58
C GLU A 493 -30.90 14.15 -26.17
N ASN A 494 -31.17 14.67 -24.96
CA ASN A 494 -30.54 15.84 -24.36
C ASN A 494 -29.46 15.51 -23.30
N ASN A 495 -28.99 14.25 -23.20
CA ASN A 495 -27.96 13.88 -22.24
C ASN A 495 -26.60 14.48 -22.65
N LEU A 496 -26.05 15.35 -21.79
CA LEU A 496 -24.70 15.94 -21.90
C LEU A 496 -23.60 14.87 -22.04
N LEU A 497 -23.85 13.65 -21.54
CA LEU A 497 -23.00 12.48 -21.68
C LEU A 497 -23.60 11.50 -22.70
N ASN A 498 -23.88 11.98 -23.91
CA ASN A 498 -24.40 11.15 -25.01
C ASN A 498 -23.50 9.91 -25.21
N TYR A 499 -24.11 8.78 -25.60
CA TYR A 499 -23.48 7.54 -26.06
C TYR A 499 -22.17 7.74 -26.85
N HIS A 500 -22.10 8.76 -27.70
CA HIS A 500 -20.88 9.11 -28.44
C HIS A 500 -19.67 9.40 -27.55
N MET A 501 -19.85 10.08 -26.42
CA MET A 501 -18.76 10.38 -25.49
C MET A 501 -18.27 9.13 -24.76
N HIS A 502 -19.17 8.21 -24.39
CA HIS A 502 -18.79 6.91 -23.82
C HIS A 502 -17.95 6.08 -24.79
N LEU A 503 -18.36 6.03 -26.07
CA LEU A 503 -17.58 5.35 -27.12
C LEU A 503 -16.22 6.00 -27.34
N GLN A 504 -16.15 7.34 -27.35
CA GLN A 504 -14.90 8.07 -27.50
C GLN A 504 -13.97 7.83 -26.30
N LEU A 505 -14.49 7.89 -25.07
CA LEU A 505 -13.69 7.61 -23.87
C LEU A 505 -13.21 6.16 -23.84
N GLY A 506 -14.04 5.18 -24.22
CA GLY A 506 -13.61 3.79 -24.38
C GLY A 506 -12.49 3.64 -25.41
N ALA A 507 -12.57 4.35 -26.53
CA ALA A 507 -11.50 4.37 -27.54
C ALA A 507 -10.21 5.00 -27.02
N TRP A 508 -10.29 6.09 -26.26
CA TRP A 508 -9.15 6.71 -25.60
C TRP A 508 -8.52 5.78 -24.56
N GLN A 509 -9.32 5.11 -23.74
CA GLN A 509 -8.83 4.13 -22.76
C GLN A 509 -8.08 2.99 -23.46
N ARG A 510 -8.67 2.44 -24.53
CA ARG A 510 -8.02 1.44 -25.39
C ARG A 510 -6.71 1.95 -25.99
N LEU A 511 -6.67 3.19 -26.46
CA LEU A 511 -5.47 3.81 -27.02
C LEU A 511 -4.37 3.96 -25.98
N ILE A 512 -4.70 4.38 -24.75
CA ILE A 512 -3.77 4.57 -23.64
C ILE A 512 -3.19 3.23 -23.19
N SER A 513 -4.04 2.21 -23.05
CA SER A 513 -3.58 0.88 -22.64
C SER A 513 -2.72 0.22 -23.72
N ALA A 514 -3.09 0.30 -25.00
CA ALA A 514 -2.40 -0.41 -26.08
C ALA A 514 -0.88 -0.11 -26.17
N THR A 515 -0.09 -1.09 -26.59
CA THR A 515 1.30 -0.83 -27.02
C THR A 515 1.35 -0.06 -28.35
N ASP A 516 2.46 0.63 -28.62
CA ASP A 516 2.67 1.33 -29.91
C ASP A 516 2.49 0.41 -31.12
N ARG A 517 3.02 -0.81 -31.02
CA ARG A 517 2.89 -1.83 -32.05
C ARG A 517 1.41 -2.17 -32.30
N ALA A 518 0.64 -2.44 -31.26
CA ALA A 518 -0.77 -2.78 -31.38
C ALA A 518 -1.58 -1.63 -32.00
N ARG A 519 -1.26 -0.37 -31.64
CA ARG A 519 -1.87 0.82 -32.26
C ARG A 519 -1.58 0.91 -33.76
N GLN A 520 -0.33 0.66 -34.17
CA GLN A 520 0.07 0.68 -35.57
C GLN A 520 -0.62 -0.43 -36.38
N GLU A 521 -0.68 -1.65 -35.83
CA GLU A 521 -1.36 -2.78 -36.47
C GLU A 521 -2.87 -2.54 -36.61
N ALA A 522 -3.53 -2.03 -35.56
CA ALA A 522 -4.96 -1.68 -35.61
C ALA A 522 -5.24 -0.58 -36.65
N LYS A 523 -4.36 0.42 -36.76
CA LYS A 523 -4.46 1.47 -37.78
C LYS A 523 -4.31 0.91 -39.19
N ALA A 524 -3.36 -0.02 -39.41
CA ALA A 524 -3.16 -0.68 -40.69
C ALA A 524 -4.38 -1.52 -41.13
N LYS A 525 -5.15 -2.04 -40.16
CA LYS A 525 -6.36 -2.84 -40.38
C LYS A 525 -7.65 -2.02 -40.60
N GLY A 526 -7.60 -0.69 -40.63
CA GLY A 526 -8.78 0.16 -40.86
C GLY A 526 -9.55 0.57 -39.61
N GLY A 527 -9.03 0.29 -38.41
CA GLY A 527 -9.41 0.98 -37.17
C GLY A 527 -10.54 0.39 -36.31
N PHE A 528 -10.69 1.08 -35.17
CA PHE A 528 -11.48 0.84 -33.95
C PHE A 528 -11.21 -0.46 -33.16
N TYR A 529 -11.31 -1.65 -33.75
CA TYR A 529 -11.23 -2.90 -32.99
C TYR A 529 -9.90 -3.63 -33.18
N MET A 530 -9.28 -4.09 -32.07
CA MET A 530 -7.97 -4.77 -32.14
C MET A 530 -8.05 -6.24 -32.57
N TYR A 531 -9.13 -6.96 -32.21
CA TYR A 531 -9.19 -8.43 -32.30
C TYR A 531 -10.44 -8.99 -33.01
N SER A 532 -11.17 -8.17 -33.75
CA SER A 532 -12.44 -8.58 -34.40
C SER A 532 -12.37 -8.68 -35.93
N THR A 533 -11.19 -8.52 -36.53
CA THR A 533 -11.10 -8.56 -38.00
C THR A 533 -11.22 -9.98 -38.54
N HIS A 534 -11.67 -10.11 -39.79
CA HIS A 534 -11.69 -11.40 -40.48
C HIS A 534 -10.29 -12.05 -40.58
N GLN A 535 -9.23 -11.24 -40.63
CA GLN A 535 -7.86 -11.74 -40.56
C GLN A 535 -7.53 -12.33 -39.18
N ASP A 536 -8.01 -11.71 -38.10
CA ASP A 536 -7.85 -12.21 -36.73
C ASP A 536 -8.58 -13.53 -36.52
N ARG A 537 -9.77 -13.71 -37.11
CA ARG A 537 -10.47 -14.99 -37.09
C ARG A 537 -9.73 -16.07 -37.89
N LYS A 538 -9.18 -15.73 -39.06
CA LYS A 538 -8.45 -16.67 -39.92
C LYS A 538 -7.09 -17.11 -39.37
N ARG A 539 -6.43 -16.30 -38.55
CA ARG A 539 -5.13 -16.66 -37.95
C ARG A 539 -5.24 -17.62 -36.77
N ARG A 540 -6.43 -17.85 -36.22
CA ARG A 540 -6.64 -18.77 -35.09
C ARG A 540 -6.41 -20.21 -35.57
N GLY A 541 -5.20 -20.70 -35.36
CA GLY A 541 -4.85 -22.11 -35.43
C GLY A 541 -5.13 -22.82 -34.09
N PRO A 542 -4.50 -23.98 -33.83
CA PRO A 542 -4.58 -24.60 -32.51
C PRO A 542 -4.09 -23.60 -31.43
N PRO A 543 -4.75 -23.55 -30.25
CA PRO A 543 -4.33 -22.65 -29.19
C PRO A 543 -2.87 -22.88 -28.77
N PRO A 544 -2.07 -21.82 -28.56
CA PRO A 544 -0.70 -21.96 -28.06
C PRO A 544 -0.71 -22.52 -26.64
N GLN A 545 0.35 -23.26 -26.31
CA GLN A 545 0.58 -23.77 -24.95
C GLN A 545 1.24 -22.67 -24.10
N PRO A 546 0.64 -22.24 -22.98
CA PRO A 546 1.27 -21.31 -22.06
C PRO A 546 2.57 -21.89 -21.50
N LYS A 547 3.64 -21.11 -21.53
CA LYS A 547 4.94 -21.51 -20.97
C LYS A 547 4.91 -21.60 -19.44
N PHE A 548 4.14 -20.70 -18.83
CA PHE A 548 3.90 -20.62 -17.40
C PHE A 548 2.38 -20.57 -17.19
N PRO A 549 1.71 -21.74 -17.16
CA PRO A 549 0.28 -21.80 -16.99
C PRO A 549 -0.11 -21.28 -15.61
N LYS A 550 -1.26 -20.63 -15.52
CA LYS A 550 -1.81 -20.20 -14.24
C LYS A 550 -2.12 -21.42 -13.37
N THR A 551 -1.58 -21.45 -12.16
CA THR A 551 -1.76 -22.59 -11.24
C THR A 551 -3.04 -22.50 -10.42
N SER A 552 -3.69 -21.34 -10.44
CA SER A 552 -4.92 -21.02 -9.72
C SER A 552 -6.17 -21.53 -10.46
N VAL A 553 -6.40 -22.84 -10.38
CA VAL A 553 -7.71 -23.31 -9.90
C VAL A 553 -7.47 -23.53 -8.41
N ILE A 554 -8.27 -22.91 -7.55
CA ILE A 554 -8.09 -22.96 -6.08
C ILE A 554 -7.69 -24.40 -5.65
N PRO A 555 -6.49 -24.60 -5.03
CA PRO A 555 -6.08 -25.90 -4.55
C PRO A 555 -7.08 -26.36 -3.47
N GLY A 556 -7.86 -27.39 -3.81
CA GLY A 556 -9.00 -27.85 -3.00
C GLY A 556 -10.14 -28.47 -3.82
N TYR A 557 -10.12 -28.31 -5.14
CA TYR A 557 -11.16 -28.80 -6.07
C TYR A 557 -10.71 -29.95 -6.98
N GLU A 558 -9.79 -30.79 -6.52
CA GLU A 558 -9.75 -32.17 -7.01
C GLU A 558 -10.70 -32.97 -6.11
N SER A 559 -11.94 -33.15 -6.55
CA SER A 559 -12.80 -34.18 -5.97
C SER A 559 -12.17 -35.53 -6.25
N ASP A 560 -11.85 -36.28 -5.20
CA ASP A 560 -11.77 -37.75 -5.27
C ASP A 560 -13.02 -38.34 -5.95
#